data_AF-A0A1D6EZL2-F1
#
_entry.id   AF-A0A1D6EZL2-F1
#
_cell.length_a   1.000
_cell.length_b   1.000
_cell.length_c   1.000
_cell.angle_alpha   90.00
_cell.angle_beta   90.00
_cell.angle_gamma   90.00
#
_symmetry.space_group_name_H-M   'P 1'
#
loop_
_entity.id
_entity.type
_entity.pdbx_description
1 polymer ?
#
loop_
_entity_poly.entity_id
_entity_poly.type
_entity_poly.pdbx_seq_one_letter_code
_entity_poly.pdbx_strand_id
1 'polypeptide(L)'
;MDINVQVTLALISGLYFFADLISGSSSRTESLPKSEKCRLYRELRSCLDLTGPRDYSSPEEMVQRLTSASTVLRRVLDNPALQDCQENNGFGDMMDEDVINNISVRLKLSLTVWDFTLPVTPSLPAVFGISETVIEDRFCLEHGTEGWYSALDHHFRWLLQYRISPFFCRWGDSMRILAYTCPWPADHPKANEYYSDPRLAAYAVPYAPILSCTDAAKNSLRREVEILKSKPHWSKAYFYLWDEPLNVEQYDMICNISNELRSYAPDVRILTTYYCGECKTKYDGIFSFLDDVFSRTTQESFVSFH
;
A
#
# COMPACT_ATOMS: atom_id res chain seq x y z
N MET A 1 31.74 -0.96 27.73
CA MET A 1 31.29 0.44 27.92
C MET A 1 29.80 0.45 27.63
N ASP A 2 28.98 0.43 28.67
CA ASP A 2 27.53 0.27 28.55
C ASP A 2 26.90 1.63 28.29
N ILE A 3 26.47 1.86 27.06
CA ILE A 3 25.76 3.08 26.68
C ILE A 3 24.27 2.74 26.66
N ASN A 4 23.54 3.23 27.66
CA ASN A 4 22.08 3.24 27.66
C ASN A 4 21.61 4.44 26.81
N VAL A 5 20.98 4.18 25.65
CA VAL A 5 20.48 5.24 24.75
C VAL A 5 18.97 5.10 24.57
N GLN A 6 18.20 6.04 25.12
CA GLN A 6 16.74 6.07 25.00
C GLN A 6 16.30 6.75 23.70
N VAL A 7 15.73 6.00 22.77
CA VAL A 7 15.13 6.52 21.52
C VAL A 7 13.61 6.53 21.68
N THR A 8 13.01 7.72 21.73
CA THR A 8 11.55 7.88 21.77
C THR A 8 11.02 7.98 20.34
N LEU A 9 10.33 6.94 19.86
CA LEU A 9 9.67 6.93 18.55
C LEU A 9 8.17 7.21 18.74
N ALA A 10 7.71 8.36 18.26
CA ALA A 10 6.28 8.60 18.05
C ALA A 10 5.87 7.94 16.74
N LEU A 11 5.13 6.83 16.83
CA LEU A 11 4.64 6.10 15.66
C LEU A 11 3.35 6.75 15.14
N ILE A 12 3.48 7.47 14.03
CA ILE A 12 2.44 7.49 13.00
C ILE A 12 3.08 6.82 11.78
N SER A 13 2.73 5.55 11.57
CA SER A 13 2.99 4.74 10.36
C SER A 13 4.37 4.89 9.70
N GLY A 14 5.35 4.06 10.08
CA GLY A 14 6.65 4.06 9.40
C GLY A 14 7.69 3.06 9.87
N LEU A 15 7.29 1.87 10.34
CA LEU A 15 8.23 0.91 10.94
C LEU A 15 7.89 -0.53 10.54
N TYR A 16 8.09 -0.87 9.26
CA TYR A 16 8.06 -2.25 8.77
C TYR A 16 9.41 -2.75 8.22
N PHE A 17 10.46 -1.93 8.27
CA PHE A 17 11.78 -2.29 7.71
C PHE A 17 12.65 -3.21 8.59
N PHE A 18 12.22 -3.60 9.80
CA PHE A 18 13.07 -4.32 10.75
C PHE A 18 12.78 -5.82 10.89
N ALA A 19 11.70 -6.35 10.32
CA ALA A 19 11.29 -7.74 10.56
C ALA A 19 12.03 -8.79 9.70
N ASP A 20 12.58 -8.41 8.54
CA ASP A 20 13.16 -9.37 7.58
C ASP A 20 14.62 -9.79 7.89
N LEU A 21 15.28 -9.17 8.86
CA LEU A 21 16.71 -9.43 9.12
C LEU A 21 16.98 -10.67 10.01
N ILE A 22 15.94 -11.33 10.55
CA ILE A 22 16.12 -12.39 11.57
C ILE A 22 16.17 -13.81 10.97
N SER A 23 15.98 -13.98 9.66
CA SER A 23 15.96 -15.32 9.05
C SER A 23 17.19 -15.61 8.19
N GLY A 24 18.20 -16.27 8.76
CA GLY A 24 18.92 -17.35 8.03
C GLY A 24 20.45 -17.37 8.02
N SER A 25 20.96 -18.45 8.63
CA SER A 25 22.19 -19.21 8.32
C SER A 25 23.52 -18.84 9.01
N SER A 26 24.12 -19.87 9.62
CA SER A 26 25.32 -19.85 10.46
C SER A 26 26.61 -20.12 9.67
N SER A 27 27.69 -19.39 9.95
CA SER A 27 29.06 -19.93 9.95
C SER A 27 30.05 -19.04 10.72
N ARG A 28 31.19 -19.64 11.09
CA ARG A 28 32.26 -19.20 12.03
C ARG A 28 32.76 -17.75 11.87
N THR A 29 32.94 -17.06 13.00
CA THR A 29 33.34 -15.64 13.13
C THR A 29 34.86 -15.45 13.28
N GLU A 30 35.47 -14.60 12.43
CA GLU A 30 36.71 -13.88 12.74
C GLU A 30 36.35 -12.44 13.17
N SER A 31 36.94 -11.94 14.25
CA SER A 31 36.57 -10.65 14.84
C SER A 31 37.06 -9.46 14.00
N LEU A 32 36.22 -8.43 13.84
CA LEU A 32 36.60 -7.20 13.12
C LEU A 32 37.84 -6.48 13.68
N PRO A 33 38.65 -5.86 12.79
CA PRO A 33 39.72 -4.96 13.19
C PRO A 33 39.23 -3.76 14.02
N LYS A 34 39.99 -3.39 15.06
CA LYS A 34 39.69 -2.30 16.01
C LYS A 34 39.41 -0.94 15.34
N SER A 35 40.05 -0.65 14.22
CA SER A 35 39.87 0.60 13.45
C SER A 35 38.49 0.72 12.83
N GLU A 36 37.92 -0.39 12.32
CA GLU A 36 36.60 -0.41 11.71
C GLU A 36 35.49 -0.32 12.76
N LYS A 37 35.68 -0.98 13.90
CA LYS A 37 34.78 -0.86 15.05
C LYS A 37 34.67 0.58 15.56
N CYS A 38 35.79 1.29 15.67
CA CYS A 38 35.82 2.72 16.04
C CYS A 38 35.16 3.63 14.99
N ARG A 39 35.25 3.29 13.70
CA ARG A 39 34.58 4.02 12.61
C ARG A 39 33.07 3.87 12.73
N LEU A 40 32.57 2.65 12.88
CA LEU A 40 31.14 2.35 13.07
C LEU A 40 30.54 3.04 14.29
N TYR A 41 31.26 3.03 15.42
CA TYR A 41 30.84 3.75 16.63
C TYR A 41 30.68 5.25 16.37
N ARG A 42 31.63 5.87 15.67
CA ARG A 42 31.60 7.31 15.36
C ARG A 42 30.46 7.65 14.40
N GLU A 43 30.18 6.79 13.43
CA GLU A 43 29.08 6.96 12.48
C GLU A 43 27.71 6.86 13.18
N LEU A 44 27.51 5.85 14.04
CA LEU A 44 26.28 5.70 14.83
C LEU A 44 26.07 6.85 15.81
N ARG A 45 27.14 7.32 16.47
CA ARG A 45 27.08 8.49 17.36
C ARG A 45 26.65 9.74 16.59
N SER A 46 27.23 9.95 15.40
CA SER A 46 26.89 11.05 14.51
C SER A 46 25.43 11.01 14.06
N CYS A 47 24.88 9.83 13.74
CA CYS A 47 23.44 9.67 13.46
C CYS A 47 22.57 10.14 14.62
N LEU A 48 22.91 9.71 15.84
CA LEU A 48 22.12 10.01 17.03
C LEU A 48 22.16 11.51 17.37
N ASP A 49 23.33 12.14 17.23
CA ASP A 49 23.51 13.57 17.43
C ASP A 49 22.72 14.40 16.39
N LEU A 50 22.54 13.88 15.17
CA LEU A 50 21.70 14.50 14.13
C LEU A 50 20.18 14.38 14.41
N THR A 51 19.76 13.34 15.14
CA THR A 51 18.34 13.04 15.44
C THR A 51 17.90 13.47 16.84
N GLY A 52 18.79 14.06 17.64
CA GLY A 52 18.48 14.49 19.01
C GLY A 52 17.34 15.51 19.09
N PRO A 53 16.62 15.59 20.22
CA PRO A 53 15.53 16.53 20.41
C PRO A 53 16.08 17.97 20.35
N ARG A 54 15.72 18.70 19.29
CA ARG A 54 16.02 20.12 19.10
C ARG A 54 14.78 20.82 18.60
N ASP A 55 14.59 22.07 19.01
CA ASP A 55 13.56 22.94 18.44
C ASP A 55 13.85 23.12 16.94
N TYR A 56 12.96 22.59 16.10
CA TYR A 56 13.12 22.63 14.65
C TYR A 56 12.70 24.00 14.11
N SER A 57 13.54 24.59 13.25
CA SER A 57 13.25 25.88 12.63
C SER A 57 12.33 25.74 11.41
N SER A 58 12.34 24.59 10.71
CA SER A 58 11.40 24.28 9.62
C SER A 58 11.22 22.76 9.34
N PRO A 59 10.11 22.34 8.70
CA PRO A 59 9.86 20.95 8.28
C PRO A 59 10.89 20.39 7.29
N GLU A 60 11.42 21.22 6.39
CA GLU A 60 12.42 20.82 5.39
C GLU A 60 13.75 20.45 6.05
N GLU A 61 14.15 21.18 7.09
CA GLU A 61 15.35 20.89 7.89
C GLU A 61 15.23 19.53 8.60
N MET A 62 14.02 19.18 9.07
CA MET A 62 13.72 17.89 9.68
C MET A 62 13.83 16.74 8.66
N VAL A 63 13.23 16.89 7.47
CA VAL A 63 13.28 15.88 6.40
C VAL A 63 14.72 15.65 5.92
N GLN A 64 15.50 16.70 5.73
CA GLN A 64 16.90 16.59 5.31
C GLN A 64 17.76 15.84 6.33
N ARG A 65 17.55 16.11 7.63
CA ARG A 65 18.25 15.41 8.73
C ARG A 65 17.84 13.96 8.85
N LEU A 66 16.54 13.67 8.75
CA LEU A 66 16.02 12.30 8.80
C LEU A 66 16.56 11.46 7.62
N THR A 67 16.62 12.05 6.43
CA THR A 67 17.19 11.43 5.22
C THR A 67 18.68 11.15 5.39
N SER A 68 19.41 12.10 5.98
CA SER A 68 20.85 11.95 6.27
C SER A 68 21.10 10.85 7.31
N ALA A 69 20.34 10.84 8.41
CA ALA A 69 20.43 9.83 9.46
C ALA A 69 20.04 8.44 8.93
N SER A 70 18.99 8.33 8.13
CA SER A 70 18.56 7.08 7.47
C SER A 70 19.63 6.54 6.52
N THR A 71 20.29 7.41 5.75
CA THR A 71 21.35 7.00 4.83
C THR A 71 22.57 6.43 5.56
N VAL A 72 22.97 7.05 6.68
CA VAL A 72 24.10 6.56 7.47
C VAL A 72 23.71 5.28 8.23
N LEU A 73 22.51 5.18 8.77
CA LEU A 73 22.00 3.95 9.39
C LEU A 73 21.95 2.79 8.39
N ARG A 74 21.45 3.03 7.18
CA ARG A 74 21.42 2.02 6.11
C ARG A 74 22.83 1.53 5.77
N ARG A 75 23.79 2.45 5.61
CA ARG A 75 25.20 2.11 5.37
C ARG A 75 25.83 1.29 6.50
N VAL A 76 25.46 1.59 7.75
CA VAL A 76 25.92 0.84 8.92
C VAL A 76 25.30 -0.56 8.93
N LEU A 77 24.01 -0.68 8.65
CA LEU A 77 23.30 -1.97 8.61
C LEU A 77 23.72 -2.86 7.44
N ASP A 78 24.07 -2.27 6.30
CA ASP A 78 24.59 -2.97 5.13
C ASP A 78 26.07 -3.37 5.28
N ASN A 79 26.70 -3.07 6.42
CA ASN A 79 28.08 -3.47 6.66
C ASN A 79 28.15 -4.99 6.93
N PRO A 80 28.85 -5.77 6.10
CA PRO A 80 28.92 -7.25 6.22
C PRO A 80 29.38 -7.71 7.62
N ALA A 81 30.18 -6.89 8.29
CA ALA A 81 30.62 -7.06 9.66
C ALA A 81 29.53 -7.19 10.74
N LEU A 82 28.36 -6.59 10.50
CA LEU A 82 27.22 -6.61 11.41
C LEU A 82 26.27 -7.78 11.13
N GLN A 83 26.36 -8.41 9.95
CA GLN A 83 25.54 -9.58 9.59
C GLN A 83 26.04 -10.86 10.28
N ASP A 84 27.34 -10.96 10.58
CA ASP A 84 27.96 -12.13 11.24
C ASP A 84 27.85 -12.13 12.79
N CYS A 85 27.21 -11.10 13.37
CA CYS A 85 27.10 -10.94 14.82
C CYS A 85 25.78 -11.51 15.38
N GLN A 86 25.56 -12.83 15.29
CA GLN A 86 24.49 -13.49 16.04
C GLN A 86 24.99 -14.67 16.89
N GLU A 87 24.58 -14.60 18.16
CA GLU A 87 24.56 -15.63 19.21
C GLU A 87 25.88 -16.17 19.78
N ASN A 88 26.28 -15.61 20.93
CA ASN A 88 26.69 -16.43 22.07
C ASN A 88 26.58 -15.64 23.38
N ASN A 89 25.39 -15.59 23.99
CA ASN A 89 25.26 -15.20 25.40
C ASN A 89 25.55 -16.41 26.29
N GLY A 90 26.80 -16.88 26.27
CA GLY A 90 27.32 -17.81 27.28
C GLY A 90 27.86 -17.00 28.46
N PHE A 91 27.18 -17.06 29.60
CA PHE A 91 27.72 -16.61 30.89
C PHE A 91 28.97 -17.43 31.22
N GLY A 92 30.16 -16.95 30.82
CA GLY A 92 31.45 -17.47 31.23
C GLY A 92 32.28 -16.32 31.77
N ASP A 93 32.89 -16.51 32.95
CA ASP A 93 33.78 -15.56 33.61
C ASP A 93 34.80 -14.99 32.63
N MET A 94 34.67 -13.70 32.29
CA MET A 94 35.59 -12.99 31.40
C MET A 94 36.61 -12.20 32.23
N MET A 95 37.90 -12.40 31.96
CA MET A 95 38.98 -11.59 32.51
C MET A 95 38.94 -10.16 31.94
N ASP A 96 39.42 -9.17 32.70
CA ASP A 96 39.34 -7.73 32.38
C ASP A 96 39.96 -7.33 31.02
N GLU A 97 40.85 -8.16 30.44
CA GLU A 97 41.44 -7.89 29.11
C GLU A 97 40.54 -8.30 27.93
N ASP A 98 39.54 -9.17 28.13
CA ASP A 98 38.59 -9.58 27.09
C ASP A 98 37.39 -8.62 26.93
N VAL A 99 37.24 -7.68 27.87
CA VAL A 99 36.12 -6.71 27.94
C VAL A 99 36.14 -5.71 26.78
N ILE A 100 37.29 -5.54 26.10
CA ILE A 100 37.48 -4.54 25.05
C ILE A 100 37.13 -5.09 23.64
N ASN A 101 37.04 -6.41 23.46
CA ASN A 101 36.86 -7.03 22.14
C ASN A 101 35.39 -7.22 21.72
N ASN A 102 34.45 -7.26 22.67
CA ASN A 102 33.02 -7.37 22.42
C ASN A 102 32.33 -6.00 22.53
N ILE A 103 32.35 -5.24 21.43
CA ILE A 103 31.51 -4.04 21.30
C ILE A 103 30.11 -4.50 20.91
N SER A 104 29.26 -4.78 21.91
CA SER A 104 27.81 -4.90 21.71
C SER A 104 27.20 -3.51 21.63
N VAL A 105 26.54 -3.16 20.52
CA VAL A 105 25.74 -1.94 20.43
C VAL A 105 24.38 -2.21 21.07
N ARG A 106 24.12 -1.62 22.25
CA ARG A 106 22.79 -1.69 22.90
C ARG A 106 21.98 -0.46 22.51
N LEU A 107 20.90 -0.69 21.77
CA LEU A 107 19.92 0.34 21.43
C LEU A 107 18.73 0.21 22.38
N LYS A 108 18.46 1.22 23.21
CA LYS A 108 17.23 1.25 24.02
C LYS A 108 16.14 1.93 23.20
N LEU A 109 15.27 1.10 22.64
CA LEU A 109 14.05 1.53 21.98
C LEU A 109 13.00 1.85 23.06
N SER A 110 12.38 3.02 22.98
CA SER A 110 11.28 3.42 23.83
C SER A 110 10.07 3.75 22.97
N LEU A 111 9.02 2.95 23.15
CA LEU A 111 7.77 3.07 22.43
C LEU A 111 6.68 3.51 23.40
N THR A 112 6.03 4.64 23.11
CA THR A 112 4.82 5.05 23.82
C THR A 112 3.63 4.38 23.16
N VAL A 113 2.99 3.45 23.87
CA VAL A 113 1.75 2.81 23.44
C VAL A 113 0.59 3.57 24.07
N TRP A 114 -0.26 4.13 23.23
CA TRP A 114 -1.47 4.83 23.66
C TRP A 114 -2.62 3.82 23.81
N ASP A 115 -3.55 4.11 24.71
CA ASP A 115 -4.72 3.27 24.98
C ASP A 115 -5.80 3.45 23.89
N PHE A 116 -5.49 3.04 22.66
CA PHE A 116 -6.45 2.90 21.58
C PHE A 116 -6.08 1.72 20.69
N THR A 117 -7.08 1.14 20.02
CA THR A 117 -6.89 0.05 19.06
C THR A 117 -7.24 0.54 17.67
N LEU A 118 -6.35 0.29 16.70
CA LEU A 118 -6.69 0.50 15.30
C LEU A 118 -7.74 -0.53 14.86
N PRO A 119 -8.90 -0.11 14.33
CA PRO A 119 -9.97 -1.03 13.99
C PRO A 119 -9.51 -1.98 12.87
N VAL A 120 -10.04 -3.21 12.85
CA VAL A 120 -9.73 -4.19 11.80
C VAL A 120 -10.25 -3.69 10.45
N THR A 121 -11.52 -3.26 10.43
CA THR A 121 -12.11 -2.57 9.28
C THR A 121 -11.84 -1.08 9.42
N PRO A 122 -11.16 -0.45 8.45
CA PRO A 122 -10.90 0.98 8.53
C PRO A 122 -12.22 1.77 8.42
N SER A 123 -12.35 2.83 9.22
CA SER A 123 -13.56 3.68 9.21
C SER A 123 -13.69 4.51 7.93
N LEU A 124 -12.58 4.78 7.25
CA LEU A 124 -12.52 5.45 5.96
C LEU A 124 -11.90 4.50 4.93
N PRO A 125 -12.59 4.20 3.81
CA PRO A 125 -12.01 3.36 2.77
C PRO A 125 -10.81 4.05 2.11
N ALA A 126 -9.61 3.50 2.28
CA ALA A 126 -8.44 3.85 1.49
C ALA A 126 -8.30 2.83 0.36
N VAL A 127 -8.19 3.30 -0.88
CA VAL A 127 -8.21 2.45 -2.07
C VAL A 127 -7.02 2.77 -2.96
N PHE A 128 -6.21 1.75 -3.32
CA PHE A 128 -4.99 1.93 -4.11
C PHE A 128 -5.06 1.11 -5.41
N GLY A 129 -4.79 1.78 -6.52
CA GLY A 129 -4.72 1.16 -7.84
C GLY A 129 -3.34 0.58 -8.11
N ILE A 130 -3.33 -0.66 -8.61
CA ILE A 130 -2.11 -1.39 -8.95
C ILE A 130 -2.19 -1.77 -10.43
N SER A 131 -1.30 -1.20 -11.23
CA SER A 131 -1.24 -1.52 -12.66
C SER A 131 -0.75 -2.95 -12.85
N GLU A 132 -1.57 -3.81 -13.47
CA GLU A 132 -1.18 -5.20 -13.72
C GLU A 132 -0.03 -5.29 -14.73
N THR A 133 0.05 -4.35 -15.68
CA THR A 133 1.11 -4.32 -16.68
C THR A 133 2.49 -4.02 -16.07
N VAL A 134 2.52 -3.26 -14.97
CA VAL A 134 3.76 -2.99 -14.22
C VAL A 134 4.22 -4.23 -13.47
N ILE A 135 3.29 -5.04 -12.95
CA ILE A 135 3.62 -6.34 -12.34
C ILE A 135 4.13 -7.31 -13.40
N GLU A 136 3.43 -7.42 -14.53
CA GLU A 136 3.79 -8.27 -15.66
C GLU A 136 5.22 -7.95 -16.14
N ASP A 137 5.53 -6.67 -16.36
CA ASP A 137 6.85 -6.21 -16.80
C ASP A 137 7.94 -6.43 -15.74
N ARG A 138 7.70 -6.02 -14.49
CA ARG A 138 8.73 -6.03 -13.45
C ARG A 138 9.12 -7.43 -12.96
N PHE A 139 8.19 -8.37 -13.05
CA PHE A 139 8.42 -9.76 -12.64
C PHE A 139 8.53 -10.73 -13.82
N CYS A 140 8.51 -10.23 -15.06
CA CYS A 140 8.53 -11.02 -16.29
C CYS A 140 7.45 -12.12 -16.30
N LEU A 141 6.22 -11.76 -15.95
CA LEU A 141 5.09 -12.69 -15.81
C LEU A 141 4.12 -12.56 -16.98
N GLU A 142 3.66 -13.69 -17.49
CA GLU A 142 2.58 -13.74 -18.47
C GLU A 142 1.21 -13.75 -17.76
N HIS A 143 0.27 -12.97 -18.30
CA HIS A 143 -1.08 -12.85 -17.77
C HIS A 143 -1.78 -14.21 -17.67
N GLY A 144 -2.43 -14.47 -16.53
CA GLY A 144 -3.17 -15.71 -16.29
C GLY A 144 -2.31 -16.94 -15.93
N THR A 145 -0.98 -16.79 -15.85
CA THR A 145 -0.12 -17.85 -15.29
C THR A 145 -0.25 -17.94 -13.76
N GLU A 146 0.12 -19.07 -13.17
CA GLU A 146 0.15 -19.23 -11.71
C GLU A 146 1.03 -18.17 -11.02
N GLY A 147 2.18 -17.83 -11.63
CA GLY A 147 3.07 -16.79 -11.13
C GLY A 147 2.40 -15.41 -11.11
N TRP A 148 1.61 -15.09 -12.14
CA TRP A 148 0.83 -13.86 -12.21
C TRP A 148 -0.23 -13.79 -11.10
N TYR A 149 -1.04 -14.85 -10.92
CA TYR A 149 -2.00 -14.90 -9.82
C TYR A 149 -1.35 -14.79 -8.44
N SER A 150 -0.20 -15.45 -8.25
CA SER A 150 0.57 -15.37 -7.00
C SER A 150 1.10 -13.96 -6.74
N ALA A 151 1.56 -13.25 -7.78
CA ALA A 151 2.03 -11.88 -7.65
C ALA A 151 0.90 -10.92 -7.25
N LEU A 152 -0.29 -11.08 -7.84
CA LEU A 152 -1.47 -10.29 -7.46
C LEU A 152 -1.90 -10.58 -6.02
N ASP A 153 -1.97 -11.85 -5.61
CA ASP A 153 -2.30 -12.23 -4.24
C ASP A 153 -1.32 -11.67 -3.20
N HIS A 154 -0.01 -11.64 -3.51
CA HIS A 154 0.97 -11.01 -2.64
C HIS A 154 0.72 -9.50 -2.47
N HIS A 155 0.45 -8.76 -3.55
CA HIS A 155 0.14 -7.33 -3.45
C HIS A 155 -1.17 -7.09 -2.69
N PHE A 156 -2.17 -7.93 -2.92
CA PHE A 156 -3.45 -7.88 -2.21
C PHE A 156 -3.23 -8.03 -0.70
N ARG A 157 -2.54 -9.10 -0.29
CA ARG A 157 -2.28 -9.41 1.13
C ARG A 157 -1.40 -8.35 1.78
N TRP A 158 -0.38 -7.86 1.08
CA TRP A 158 0.52 -6.82 1.57
C TRP A 158 -0.25 -5.53 1.88
N LEU A 159 -1.07 -5.02 0.95
CA LEU A 159 -1.85 -3.81 1.19
C LEU A 159 -2.90 -3.96 2.30
N LEU A 160 -3.52 -5.14 2.43
CA LEU A 160 -4.45 -5.40 3.51
C LEU A 160 -3.80 -5.38 4.91
N GLN A 161 -2.50 -5.66 5.04
CA GLN A 161 -1.79 -5.47 6.33
C GLN A 161 -1.89 -4.02 6.81
N TYR A 162 -1.93 -3.07 5.87
CA TYR A 162 -2.09 -1.64 6.09
C TYR A 162 -3.54 -1.17 6.04
N ARG A 163 -4.52 -2.10 5.91
CA ARG A 163 -5.95 -1.79 5.73
C ARG A 163 -6.22 -0.91 4.51
N ILE A 164 -5.37 -1.01 3.49
CA ILE A 164 -5.57 -0.38 2.20
C ILE A 164 -6.26 -1.39 1.29
N SER A 165 -7.37 -0.99 0.68
CA SER A 165 -8.14 -1.84 -0.23
C SER A 165 -7.52 -1.78 -1.63
N PRO A 166 -6.94 -2.88 -2.13
CA PRO A 166 -6.33 -2.91 -3.45
C PRO A 166 -7.39 -3.02 -4.55
N PHE A 167 -7.11 -2.42 -5.71
CA PHE A 167 -7.65 -2.87 -6.98
C PHE A 167 -6.54 -2.98 -8.01
N PHE A 168 -6.64 -3.97 -8.88
CA PHE A 168 -5.81 -4.12 -10.06
C PHE A 168 -6.48 -3.39 -11.21
N CYS A 169 -5.68 -2.77 -12.07
CA CYS A 169 -6.20 -2.06 -13.22
C CYS A 169 -5.39 -2.27 -14.49
N ARG A 170 -6.12 -2.18 -15.60
CA ARG A 170 -5.58 -2.04 -16.95
C ARG A 170 -6.36 -0.94 -17.66
N TRP A 171 -5.64 0.02 -18.21
CA TRP A 171 -6.23 1.05 -19.06
C TRP A 171 -6.41 0.49 -20.47
N GLY A 172 -7.61 0.71 -21.01
CA GLY A 172 -7.91 0.55 -22.42
C GLY A 172 -7.86 1.90 -23.14
N ASP A 173 -8.46 1.93 -24.33
CA ASP A 173 -8.53 3.15 -25.13
C ASP A 173 -9.29 4.26 -24.42
N SER A 174 -8.87 5.50 -24.66
CA SER A 174 -9.54 6.71 -24.17
C SER A 174 -9.75 6.77 -22.65
N MET A 175 -8.78 6.27 -21.87
CA MET A 175 -8.82 6.25 -20.39
C MET A 175 -9.94 5.39 -19.78
N ARG A 176 -10.53 4.49 -20.57
CA ARG A 176 -11.36 3.41 -20.01
C ARG A 176 -10.50 2.55 -19.10
N ILE A 177 -11.04 2.15 -17.96
CA ILE A 177 -10.31 1.33 -17.00
C ILE A 177 -11.04 0.02 -16.75
N LEU A 178 -10.34 -1.10 -16.90
CA LEU A 178 -10.77 -2.36 -16.32
C LEU A 178 -10.17 -2.44 -14.92
N ALA A 179 -10.99 -2.18 -13.91
CA ALA A 179 -10.60 -2.25 -12.50
C ALA A 179 -11.26 -3.46 -11.80
N TYR A 180 -10.48 -4.19 -11.02
CA TYR A 180 -10.98 -5.35 -10.28
C TYR A 180 -10.12 -5.66 -9.06
N THR A 181 -10.71 -6.09 -7.94
CA THR A 181 -9.95 -6.45 -6.72
C THR A 181 -9.60 -7.94 -6.66
N CYS A 182 -10.45 -8.81 -7.19
CA CYS A 182 -10.20 -10.25 -7.22
C CYS A 182 -9.94 -10.68 -8.67
N PRO A 183 -8.82 -11.36 -8.96
CA PRO A 183 -8.52 -11.83 -10.32
C PRO A 183 -9.34 -13.08 -10.70
N TRP A 184 -10.04 -13.70 -9.75
CA TRP A 184 -10.92 -14.83 -10.02
C TRP A 184 -12.38 -14.38 -10.16
N PRO A 185 -13.20 -15.07 -10.98
CA PRO A 185 -14.63 -14.82 -11.10
C PRO A 185 -15.39 -14.99 -9.77
N ALA A 186 -16.55 -14.37 -9.63
CA ALA A 186 -17.34 -14.38 -8.39
C ALA A 186 -17.80 -15.77 -7.93
N ASP A 187 -17.90 -16.77 -8.82
CA ASP A 187 -18.23 -18.15 -8.46
C ASP A 187 -17.02 -18.98 -7.99
N HIS A 188 -15.80 -18.43 -8.10
CA HIS A 188 -14.60 -19.09 -7.64
C HIS A 188 -14.48 -18.99 -6.10
N PRO A 189 -14.06 -20.06 -5.39
CA PRO A 189 -13.97 -20.03 -3.92
C PRO A 189 -13.05 -18.93 -3.37
N LYS A 190 -11.95 -18.60 -4.09
CA LYS A 190 -11.07 -17.48 -3.70
C LYS A 190 -11.73 -16.11 -3.74
N ALA A 191 -12.75 -15.90 -4.58
CA ALA A 191 -13.45 -14.61 -4.64
C ALA A 191 -14.14 -14.30 -3.30
N ASN A 192 -14.79 -15.30 -2.70
CA ASN A 192 -15.42 -15.14 -1.40
C ASN A 192 -14.38 -14.90 -0.29
N GLU A 193 -13.21 -15.53 -0.35
CA GLU A 193 -12.08 -15.28 0.57
C GLU A 193 -11.63 -13.82 0.51
N TYR A 194 -11.42 -13.30 -0.71
CA TYR A 194 -11.01 -11.91 -0.94
C TYR A 194 -12.04 -10.92 -0.41
N TYR A 195 -13.28 -11.01 -0.90
CA TYR A 195 -14.30 -10.00 -0.64
C TYR A 195 -14.84 -10.02 0.79
N SER A 196 -14.73 -11.17 1.48
CA SER A 196 -15.16 -11.31 2.87
C SER A 196 -14.12 -10.83 3.88
N ASP A 197 -12.88 -10.51 3.47
CA ASP A 197 -11.85 -10.04 4.40
C ASP A 197 -12.33 -8.75 5.12
N PRO A 198 -12.34 -8.71 6.46
CA PRO A 198 -12.83 -7.56 7.21
C PRO A 198 -11.95 -6.32 7.06
N ARG A 199 -10.68 -6.47 6.66
CA ARG A 199 -9.76 -5.36 6.40
C ARG A 199 -10.04 -4.68 5.06
N LEU A 200 -10.66 -5.40 4.13
CA LEU A 200 -11.09 -4.87 2.84
C LEU A 200 -12.35 -4.03 3.04
N ALA A 201 -12.25 -2.73 2.82
CA ALA A 201 -13.34 -1.77 3.05
C ALA A 201 -14.16 -1.47 1.79
N ALA A 202 -13.52 -1.51 0.62
CA ALA A 202 -14.15 -1.36 -0.67
C ALA A 202 -13.48 -2.28 -1.69
N TYR A 203 -14.18 -2.67 -2.75
CA TYR A 203 -13.57 -3.47 -3.83
C TYR A 203 -14.14 -3.13 -5.20
N ALA A 204 -13.26 -3.15 -6.20
CA ALA A 204 -13.63 -2.94 -7.60
C ALA A 204 -14.18 -4.25 -8.19
N VAL A 205 -15.28 -4.13 -8.94
CA VAL A 205 -15.87 -5.21 -9.74
C VAL A 205 -15.53 -4.99 -11.21
N PRO A 206 -15.04 -6.01 -11.94
CA PRO A 206 -14.68 -5.86 -13.34
C PRO A 206 -15.90 -5.59 -14.23
N TYR A 207 -15.89 -4.47 -14.95
CA TYR A 207 -16.81 -4.24 -16.06
C TYR A 207 -16.20 -4.77 -17.37
N ALA A 208 -16.17 -6.09 -17.55
CA ALA A 208 -15.58 -6.74 -18.73
C ALA A 208 -16.07 -6.20 -20.11
N PRO A 209 -17.35 -5.79 -20.29
CA PRO A 209 -17.79 -5.21 -21.55
C PRO A 209 -17.07 -3.92 -21.97
N ILE A 210 -16.31 -3.28 -21.07
CA ILE A 210 -15.51 -2.10 -21.39
C ILE A 210 -14.42 -2.39 -22.44
N LEU A 211 -13.88 -3.61 -22.43
CA LEU A 211 -12.82 -4.07 -23.34
C LEU A 211 -13.39 -4.72 -24.60
N SER A 212 -14.52 -5.43 -24.47
CA SER A 212 -15.21 -6.04 -25.61
C SER A 212 -16.71 -6.04 -25.39
N CYS A 213 -17.46 -5.27 -26.19
CA CYS A 213 -18.92 -5.16 -26.10
C CYS A 213 -19.61 -6.38 -26.75
N THR A 214 -19.23 -7.59 -26.33
CA THR A 214 -19.84 -8.84 -26.79
C THR A 214 -20.98 -9.27 -25.88
N ASP A 215 -21.96 -10.00 -26.41
CA ASP A 215 -23.05 -10.56 -25.60
C ASP A 215 -22.53 -11.52 -24.52
N ALA A 216 -21.44 -12.24 -24.81
CA ALA A 216 -20.76 -13.09 -23.84
C ALA A 216 -20.22 -12.29 -22.65
N ALA A 217 -19.58 -11.14 -22.90
CA ALA A 217 -19.08 -10.26 -21.84
C ALA A 217 -20.21 -9.68 -20.99
N LYS A 218 -21.33 -9.27 -21.62
CA LYS A 218 -22.52 -8.77 -20.91
C LYS A 218 -23.17 -9.84 -20.04
N ASN A 219 -23.31 -11.05 -20.57
CA ASN A 219 -23.87 -12.18 -19.83
C ASN A 219 -22.96 -12.59 -18.65
N SER A 220 -21.64 -12.55 -18.84
CA SER A 220 -20.66 -12.81 -17.77
C SER A 220 -20.77 -11.76 -16.66
N LEU A 221 -20.78 -10.48 -17.01
CA LEU A 221 -20.98 -9.38 -16.07
C LEU A 221 -22.29 -9.54 -15.28
N ARG A 222 -23.40 -9.87 -15.97
CA ARG A 222 -24.68 -10.06 -15.32
C ARG A 222 -24.60 -11.18 -14.28
N ARG A 223 -24.00 -12.33 -14.64
CA ARG A 223 -23.79 -13.44 -13.71
C ARG A 223 -22.92 -13.03 -12.51
N GLU A 224 -21.84 -12.30 -12.75
CA GLU A 224 -20.93 -11.77 -11.72
C GLU A 224 -21.72 -10.91 -10.70
N VAL A 225 -22.51 -9.95 -11.19
CA VAL A 225 -23.34 -9.07 -10.35
C VAL A 225 -24.41 -9.85 -9.59
N GLU A 226 -25.09 -10.80 -10.21
CA GLU A 226 -26.09 -11.65 -9.55
C GLU A 226 -25.50 -12.46 -8.38
N ILE A 227 -24.27 -12.96 -8.53
CA ILE A 227 -23.58 -13.67 -7.46
C ILE A 227 -23.19 -12.69 -6.35
N LEU A 228 -22.50 -11.60 -6.69
CA LEU A 228 -21.95 -10.68 -5.71
C LEU A 228 -23.03 -9.96 -4.91
N LYS A 229 -24.15 -9.57 -5.53
CA LYS A 229 -25.26 -8.89 -4.85
C LYS A 229 -25.95 -9.75 -3.80
N SER A 230 -25.87 -11.08 -3.92
CA SER A 230 -26.40 -12.01 -2.91
C SER A 230 -25.53 -12.10 -1.65
N LYS A 231 -24.33 -11.50 -1.66
CA LYS A 231 -23.33 -11.62 -0.59
C LYS A 231 -23.40 -10.44 0.38
N PRO A 232 -23.11 -10.65 1.67
CA PRO A 232 -23.14 -9.59 2.68
C PRO A 232 -22.13 -8.47 2.43
N HIS A 233 -21.06 -8.76 1.68
CA HIS A 233 -20.03 -7.78 1.33
C HIS A 233 -20.38 -6.93 0.09
N TRP A 234 -21.54 -7.11 -0.55
CA TRP A 234 -21.95 -6.32 -1.72
C TRP A 234 -21.91 -4.81 -1.47
N SER A 235 -22.23 -4.40 -0.25
CA SER A 235 -22.14 -3.00 0.21
C SER A 235 -20.71 -2.44 0.22
N LYS A 236 -19.68 -3.22 -0.15
CA LYS A 236 -18.28 -2.81 -0.38
C LYS A 236 -17.92 -2.73 -1.88
N ALA A 237 -18.76 -3.26 -2.78
CA ALA A 237 -18.55 -3.25 -4.21
C ALA A 237 -18.70 -1.85 -4.84
N TYR A 238 -17.87 -1.54 -5.83
CA TYR A 238 -18.07 -0.43 -6.74
C TYR A 238 -17.53 -0.78 -8.14
N PHE A 239 -18.00 -0.07 -9.16
CA PHE A 239 -17.46 -0.14 -10.52
C PHE A 239 -16.67 1.12 -10.83
N TYR A 240 -15.39 0.97 -11.20
CA TYR A 240 -14.58 2.07 -11.71
C TYR A 240 -14.45 1.90 -13.22
N LEU A 241 -15.07 2.82 -13.97
CA LEU A 241 -15.32 2.65 -15.40
C LEU A 241 -14.41 3.49 -16.28
N TRP A 242 -14.07 4.70 -15.80
CA TRP A 242 -13.37 5.70 -16.59
C TRP A 242 -12.47 6.54 -15.69
N ASP A 243 -11.22 6.68 -16.12
CA ASP A 243 -10.26 7.57 -15.50
C ASP A 243 -10.30 8.93 -16.21
N GLU A 244 -10.55 10.00 -15.47
CA GLU A 244 -10.48 11.39 -15.93
C GLU A 244 -11.21 11.67 -17.27
N PRO A 245 -12.52 11.39 -17.38
CA PRO A 245 -13.30 11.72 -18.57
C PRO A 245 -13.23 13.22 -18.93
N LEU A 246 -12.96 13.49 -20.21
CA LEU A 246 -12.61 14.81 -20.75
C LEU A 246 -13.74 15.48 -21.53
N ASN A 247 -14.73 14.73 -22.01
CA ASN A 247 -15.78 15.25 -22.89
C ASN A 247 -17.15 14.62 -22.62
N VAL A 248 -18.21 15.28 -23.14
CA VAL A 248 -19.62 14.91 -22.91
C VAL A 248 -19.92 13.49 -23.40
N GLU A 249 -19.35 13.06 -24.52
CA GLU A 249 -19.58 11.71 -25.07
C GLU A 249 -19.10 10.61 -24.10
N GLN A 250 -17.98 10.85 -23.41
CA GLN A 250 -17.49 9.94 -22.37
C GLN A 250 -18.42 9.91 -21.17
N TYR A 251 -18.90 11.06 -20.70
CA TYR A 251 -19.88 11.12 -19.60
C TYR A 251 -21.21 10.46 -19.96
N ASP A 252 -21.71 10.65 -21.19
CA ASP A 252 -22.92 9.98 -21.68
C ASP A 252 -22.74 8.46 -21.70
N MET A 253 -21.56 7.98 -22.10
CA MET A 253 -21.25 6.55 -22.07
C MET A 253 -21.22 6.01 -20.63
N ILE A 254 -20.61 6.73 -19.69
CA ILE A 254 -20.62 6.37 -18.26
C ILE A 254 -22.07 6.33 -17.74
N CYS A 255 -22.91 7.30 -18.11
CA CYS A 255 -24.33 7.31 -17.74
C CYS A 255 -25.08 6.09 -18.30
N ASN A 256 -24.83 5.74 -19.56
CA ASN A 256 -25.45 4.58 -20.20
C ASN A 256 -25.05 3.26 -19.50
N ILE A 257 -23.76 3.09 -19.22
CA ILE A 257 -23.25 1.92 -18.48
C ILE A 257 -23.83 1.89 -17.06
N SER A 258 -23.89 3.04 -16.39
CA SER A 258 -24.46 3.18 -15.05
C SER A 258 -25.94 2.78 -15.02
N ASN A 259 -26.73 3.19 -16.02
CA ASN A 259 -28.12 2.81 -16.16
C ASN A 259 -28.29 1.30 -16.45
N GLU A 260 -27.42 0.72 -17.27
CA GLU A 260 -27.39 -0.73 -17.49
C GLU A 260 -27.10 -1.47 -16.18
N LEU A 261 -26.08 -1.09 -15.44
CA LEU A 261 -25.71 -1.72 -14.16
C LEU A 261 -26.84 -1.59 -13.13
N ARG A 262 -27.49 -0.42 -13.04
CA ARG A 262 -28.66 -0.22 -12.15
C ARG A 262 -29.85 -1.10 -12.51
N SER A 263 -29.98 -1.54 -13.77
CA SER A 263 -31.01 -2.50 -14.17
C SER A 263 -30.78 -3.90 -13.57
N TYR A 264 -29.53 -4.25 -13.27
CA TYR A 264 -29.16 -5.51 -12.61
C TYR A 264 -29.15 -5.39 -11.07
N ALA A 265 -28.62 -4.28 -10.56
CA ALA A 265 -28.51 -3.99 -9.13
C ALA A 265 -28.76 -2.48 -8.89
N PRO A 266 -29.95 -2.08 -8.40
CA PRO A 266 -30.30 -0.67 -8.23
C PRO A 266 -29.38 0.11 -7.28
N ASP A 267 -28.76 -0.57 -6.31
CA ASP A 267 -27.87 -0.02 -5.28
C ASP A 267 -26.39 -0.01 -5.71
N VAL A 268 -26.10 -0.29 -6.99
CA VAL A 268 -24.73 -0.31 -7.51
C VAL A 268 -24.04 1.05 -7.37
N ARG A 269 -22.79 1.03 -6.90
CA ARG A 269 -21.96 2.23 -6.80
C ARG A 269 -21.02 2.33 -7.98
N ILE A 270 -20.98 3.51 -8.58
CA ILE A 270 -20.12 3.82 -9.72
C ILE A 270 -19.11 4.88 -9.27
N LEU A 271 -17.82 4.58 -9.46
CA LEU A 271 -16.73 5.51 -9.29
C LEU A 271 -16.34 6.08 -10.65
N THR A 272 -16.21 7.41 -10.71
CA THR A 272 -15.54 8.13 -11.80
C THR A 272 -14.62 9.16 -11.17
N THR A 273 -13.46 9.37 -11.76
CA THR A 273 -12.60 10.51 -11.44
C THR A 273 -12.97 11.68 -12.35
N TYR A 274 -12.37 12.85 -12.14
CA TYR A 274 -12.51 14.00 -13.03
C TYR A 274 -11.16 14.67 -13.18
N TYR A 275 -10.85 15.10 -14.39
CA TYR A 275 -9.62 15.84 -14.67
C TYR A 275 -9.72 17.27 -14.12
N CYS A 276 -8.83 17.64 -13.20
CA CYS A 276 -8.64 19.01 -12.75
C CYS A 276 -7.28 19.53 -13.20
N GLY A 277 -7.12 19.75 -14.52
CA GLY A 277 -5.90 20.35 -15.05
C GLY A 277 -5.64 21.77 -14.53
N GLU A 278 -4.45 22.32 -14.81
CA GLU A 278 -4.12 23.73 -14.56
C GLU A 278 -4.88 24.68 -15.52
N CYS A 279 -6.21 24.79 -15.44
CA CYS A 279 -6.91 25.81 -16.20
C CYS A 279 -7.15 27.05 -15.32
N LYS A 280 -6.18 27.96 -15.36
CA LYS A 280 -6.45 29.40 -15.24
C LYS A 280 -7.35 29.80 -16.41
N THR A 281 -8.68 29.71 -16.23
CA THR A 281 -9.77 30.53 -16.81
C THR A 281 -11.03 29.69 -17.10
N LYS A 282 -12.13 30.10 -16.45
CA LYS A 282 -13.55 29.73 -16.65
C LYS A 282 -13.93 28.24 -16.48
N TYR A 283 -14.11 27.83 -15.22
CA TYR A 283 -14.87 26.63 -14.83
C TYR A 283 -16.18 26.95 -14.10
N ASP A 284 -16.99 27.88 -14.62
CA ASP A 284 -18.37 28.06 -14.10
C ASP A 284 -19.32 26.95 -14.62
N GLY A 285 -18.87 26.16 -15.61
CA GLY A 285 -19.69 25.14 -16.30
C GLY A 285 -19.50 23.70 -15.82
N ILE A 286 -18.35 23.34 -15.24
CA ILE A 286 -18.09 21.92 -14.91
C ILE A 286 -18.84 21.49 -13.66
N PHE A 287 -18.90 22.34 -12.63
CA PHE A 287 -19.66 22.04 -11.42
C PHE A 287 -21.17 22.05 -11.69
N SER A 288 -21.66 22.96 -12.51
CA SER A 288 -23.08 22.98 -12.93
C SER A 288 -23.45 21.82 -13.86
N PHE A 289 -22.53 21.38 -14.73
CA PHE A 289 -22.70 20.18 -15.55
C PHE A 289 -22.66 18.91 -14.70
N LEU A 290 -21.69 18.82 -13.79
CA LEU A 290 -21.60 17.74 -12.82
C LEU A 290 -22.87 17.71 -11.96
N ASP A 291 -23.37 18.85 -11.46
CA ASP A 291 -24.64 18.94 -10.74
C ASP A 291 -25.85 18.52 -11.60
N ASP A 292 -25.89 18.82 -12.90
CA ASP A 292 -26.95 18.35 -13.81
C ASP A 292 -26.85 16.82 -14.06
N VAL A 293 -25.65 16.28 -14.27
CA VAL A 293 -25.41 14.84 -14.41
C VAL A 293 -25.70 14.10 -13.09
N PHE A 294 -25.33 14.69 -11.95
CA PHE A 294 -25.52 14.15 -10.60
C PHE A 294 -26.97 14.25 -10.15
N SER A 295 -27.70 15.32 -10.50
CA SER A 295 -29.14 15.43 -10.21
C SER A 295 -29.99 14.41 -10.98
N ARG A 296 -29.50 13.91 -12.11
CA ARG A 296 -30.12 12.83 -12.90
C ARG A 296 -29.81 11.43 -12.37
N THR A 297 -28.79 11.28 -11.51
CA THR A 297 -28.41 10.01 -10.91
C THR A 297 -28.82 9.98 -9.44
N THR A 298 -29.99 9.40 -9.17
CA THR A 298 -30.48 9.26 -7.79
C THR A 298 -29.60 8.30 -6.98
N GLN A 299 -29.22 8.75 -5.79
CA GLN A 299 -28.36 8.14 -4.76
C GLN A 299 -26.85 8.40 -4.86
N GLU A 300 -26.42 9.36 -4.04
CA GLU A 300 -25.04 9.74 -3.78
C GLU A 300 -24.29 8.72 -2.90
N SER A 301 -23.06 8.41 -3.31
CA SER A 301 -21.89 8.41 -2.43
C SER A 301 -20.65 8.50 -3.31
N PHE A 302 -20.30 9.72 -3.72
CA PHE A 302 -19.05 10.01 -4.41
C PHE A 302 -17.99 10.43 -3.39
N VAL A 303 -16.87 9.70 -3.35
CA VAL A 303 -15.69 10.05 -2.56
C VAL A 303 -14.67 10.62 -3.52
N SER A 304 -14.31 11.88 -3.31
CA SER A 304 -13.18 12.52 -3.99
C SER A 304 -11.88 11.97 -3.38
N PHE A 305 -10.97 11.49 -4.22
CA PHE A 305 -9.58 11.27 -3.84
C PHE A 305 -8.78 12.49 -4.31
N HIS A 306 -8.14 13.18 -3.36
CA HIS A 306 -7.12 14.20 -3.61
C HIS A 306 -5.74 13.57 -3.46
#